data_AF-A0A849ZMJ9-F1
#
_entry.id   AF-A0A849ZMJ9-F1
#
_cell.length_a   1.000
_cell.length_b   1.000
_cell.length_c   1.000
_cell.angle_alpha   90.00
_cell.angle_beta   90.00
_cell.angle_gamma   90.00
#
_symmetry.space_group_name_H-M   'P 1'
#
loop_
_entity.id
_entity.type
_entity.pdbx_description
1 polymer ?
#
loop_
_entity_poly.entity_id
_entity_poly.type
_entity_poly.pdbx_seq_one_letter_code
_entity_poly.pdbx_strand_id
1 'polypeptide(L)'
;MTRPTWIAPLALALAAATAVGGVLDLTAVQVNDLPEEAREHYEQAAYDYDHAYEDGGLRNLLEAAAIAPDAIPLQFLAARMAVDRAEKTRSAEALEAIDAARLCYQRILESPAARERDTARAQTGLDALGEVMDEVNQRERRLREAGDTFLVQFSALQERIAASRAMRARERRTSRPQTYDGTGPNPLLPTSDSSRRSTQPDRVNAGSSLLPDADHSRRHNAPVIE
;
A
#
# COMPACT_ATOMS: atom_id res chain seq x y z
N MET A 1 4.09 -29.83 25.59
CA MET A 1 4.70 -28.58 25.10
C MET A 1 5.44 -28.90 23.81
N THR A 2 4.75 -28.85 22.69
CA THR A 2 5.27 -29.18 21.36
C THR A 2 5.47 -27.86 20.60
N ARG A 3 6.71 -27.56 20.22
CA ARG A 3 7.04 -26.41 19.35
C ARG A 3 6.65 -26.77 17.91
N PRO A 4 5.99 -25.89 17.14
CA PRO A 4 5.84 -26.11 15.71
C PRO A 4 7.14 -25.70 14.99
N THR A 5 7.79 -26.68 14.41
CA THR A 5 8.84 -26.55 13.38
C THR A 5 8.18 -26.38 12.02
N TRP A 6 8.01 -25.14 11.53
CA TRP A 6 7.63 -24.88 10.13
C TRP A 6 8.20 -23.53 9.65
N ILE A 7 9.49 -23.50 9.39
CA ILE A 7 10.19 -22.57 8.47
C ILE A 7 11.39 -23.41 7.99
N ALA A 8 11.60 -23.85 6.75
CA ALA A 8 11.01 -23.65 5.43
C ALA A 8 11.19 -24.98 4.63
N PRO A 9 10.60 -25.13 3.42
CA PRO A 9 11.36 -24.72 2.24
C PRO A 9 10.44 -24.23 1.09
N LEU A 10 10.16 -22.93 1.01
CA LEU A 10 9.55 -22.33 -0.20
C LEU A 10 10.53 -21.46 -0.98
N ALA A 11 11.74 -21.24 -0.45
CA ALA A 11 12.80 -20.48 -1.11
C ALA A 11 13.58 -21.28 -2.18
N LEU A 12 13.13 -22.48 -2.60
CA LEU A 12 13.96 -23.36 -3.45
C LEU A 12 13.38 -23.71 -4.83
N ALA A 13 12.13 -23.35 -5.14
CA ALA A 13 11.56 -23.63 -6.47
C ALA A 13 11.72 -22.46 -7.47
N LEU A 14 11.89 -21.21 -6.98
CA LEU A 14 12.15 -20.04 -7.83
C LEU A 14 13.58 -19.47 -7.70
N ALA A 15 14.39 -20.01 -6.80
CA ALA A 15 15.76 -19.53 -6.50
C ALA A 15 16.87 -20.20 -7.33
N ALA A 16 16.55 -20.90 -8.42
CA ALA A 16 17.55 -21.44 -9.33
C ALA A 16 18.02 -20.44 -10.41
N ALA A 17 17.77 -19.14 -10.22
CA ALA A 17 18.22 -18.07 -11.11
C ALA A 17 18.77 -16.82 -10.38
N THR A 18 19.10 -16.92 -9.09
CA THR A 18 19.78 -15.84 -8.37
C THR A 18 21.27 -16.15 -8.26
N ALA A 19 21.99 -15.96 -9.36
CA ALA A 19 23.44 -15.94 -9.36
C ALA A 19 23.93 -14.68 -10.08
N VAL A 20 24.15 -13.63 -9.29
CA VAL A 20 25.01 -12.46 -9.56
C VAL A 20 24.71 -11.75 -10.91
N GLY A 21 23.64 -10.96 -10.92
CA GLY A 21 23.26 -10.00 -11.95
C GLY A 21 22.24 -9.03 -11.34
N GLY A 22 22.19 -7.78 -11.80
CA GLY A 22 21.25 -6.78 -11.29
C GLY A 22 19.79 -7.23 -11.41
N VAL A 23 18.86 -6.54 -10.75
CA VAL A 23 17.42 -6.84 -10.79
C VAL A 23 16.89 -6.96 -12.23
N LEU A 24 17.55 -6.27 -13.18
CA LEU A 24 17.36 -6.38 -14.61
C LEU A 24 18.54 -7.10 -15.29
N ASP A 25 18.28 -8.28 -15.85
CA ASP A 25 19.30 -9.20 -16.39
C ASP A 25 19.40 -9.20 -17.92
N LEU A 26 18.97 -8.14 -18.63
CA LEU A 26 19.22 -8.09 -20.07
C LEU A 26 20.70 -7.81 -20.34
N THR A 27 21.30 -8.62 -21.20
CA THR A 27 22.66 -8.39 -21.69
C THR A 27 22.69 -7.13 -22.55
N ALA A 28 23.85 -6.45 -22.61
CA ALA A 28 24.01 -5.25 -23.45
C ALA A 28 23.63 -5.50 -24.93
N VAL A 29 23.88 -6.71 -25.43
CA VAL A 29 23.46 -7.12 -26.78
C VAL A 29 21.95 -7.12 -26.90
N GLN A 30 21.24 -7.77 -25.96
CA GLN A 30 19.78 -7.80 -25.96
C GLN A 30 19.16 -6.41 -25.85
N VAL A 31 19.75 -5.51 -25.04
CA VAL A 31 19.27 -4.12 -24.93
C VAL A 31 19.48 -3.35 -26.22
N ASN A 32 20.62 -3.55 -26.90
CA ASN A 32 20.91 -2.89 -28.18
C ASN A 32 20.04 -3.40 -29.33
N ASP A 33 19.55 -4.64 -29.24
CA ASP A 33 18.63 -5.25 -30.21
C ASP A 33 17.17 -4.78 -30.04
N LEU A 34 16.85 -4.05 -28.96
CA LEU A 34 15.51 -3.48 -28.77
C LEU A 34 15.25 -2.30 -29.72
N PRO A 35 13.98 -2.10 -30.14
CA PRO A 35 13.56 -0.83 -30.74
C PRO A 35 13.93 0.35 -29.84
N GLU A 36 14.28 1.49 -30.44
CA GLU A 36 14.74 2.69 -29.71
C GLU A 36 13.76 3.10 -28.60
N GLU A 37 12.47 3.15 -28.91
CA GLU A 37 11.41 3.48 -27.95
C GLU A 37 11.34 2.46 -26.79
N ALA A 38 11.42 1.16 -27.08
CA ALA A 38 11.44 0.12 -26.05
C ALA A 38 12.69 0.20 -25.17
N ARG A 39 13.84 0.56 -25.76
CA ARG A 39 15.10 0.74 -25.03
C ARG A 39 15.02 1.93 -24.07
N GLU A 40 14.44 3.06 -24.49
CA GLU A 40 14.24 4.22 -23.61
C GLU A 40 13.41 3.85 -22.37
N HIS A 41 12.29 3.15 -22.57
CA HIS A 41 11.48 2.66 -21.46
C HIS A 41 12.23 1.64 -20.58
N TYR A 42 13.02 0.74 -21.16
CA TYR A 42 13.84 -0.19 -20.39
C TYR A 42 14.92 0.52 -19.55
N GLU A 43 15.61 1.51 -20.12
CA GLU A 43 16.61 2.31 -19.42
C GLU A 43 15.99 3.12 -18.28
N GLN A 44 14.81 3.70 -18.51
CA GLN A 44 14.06 4.37 -17.45
C GLN A 44 13.63 3.38 -16.36
N ALA A 45 13.20 2.17 -16.73
CA ALA A 45 12.89 1.13 -15.75
C ALA A 45 14.11 0.76 -14.90
N ALA A 46 15.28 0.64 -15.52
CA ALA A 46 16.54 0.38 -14.81
C ALA A 46 16.89 1.49 -13.83
N TYR A 47 16.78 2.74 -14.29
CA TYR A 47 16.97 3.90 -13.43
C TYR A 47 16.01 3.87 -12.22
N ASP A 48 14.73 3.60 -12.44
CA ASP A 48 13.73 3.58 -11.38
C ASP A 48 14.02 2.47 -10.35
N TYR A 49 14.41 1.28 -10.79
CA TYR A 49 14.79 0.18 -9.89
C TYR A 49 16.03 0.51 -9.06
N ASP A 50 17.06 1.12 -9.65
CA ASP A 50 18.26 1.54 -8.94
C ASP A 50 17.97 2.61 -7.86
N HIS A 51 16.87 3.36 -8.02
CA HIS A 51 16.42 4.37 -7.07
C HIS A 51 15.24 3.91 -6.19
N ALA A 52 14.97 2.59 -6.15
CA ALA A 52 13.90 1.98 -5.35
C ALA A 52 12.47 2.46 -5.68
N TYR A 53 12.24 2.93 -6.92
CA TYR A 53 10.92 3.26 -7.44
C TYR A 53 10.29 2.03 -8.15
N GLU A 54 10.02 0.97 -7.39
CA GLU A 54 9.57 -0.33 -7.94
C GLU A 54 8.35 -0.22 -8.87
N ASP A 55 7.35 0.61 -8.53
CA ASP A 55 6.14 0.77 -9.35
C ASP A 55 6.41 1.49 -10.67
N GLY A 56 7.27 2.52 -10.64
CA GLY A 56 7.71 3.22 -11.85
C GLY A 56 8.52 2.29 -12.75
N GLY A 57 9.44 1.54 -12.14
CA GLY A 57 10.26 0.54 -12.81
C GLY A 57 9.44 -0.54 -13.49
N LEU A 58 8.48 -1.14 -12.79
CA LEU A 58 7.60 -2.15 -13.37
C LEU A 58 6.75 -1.59 -14.51
N ARG A 59 6.20 -0.37 -14.35
CA ARG A 59 5.39 0.26 -15.41
C ARG A 59 6.21 0.48 -16.68
N ASN A 60 7.37 1.11 -16.56
CA ASN A 60 8.26 1.37 -17.69
C ASN A 60 8.71 0.05 -18.35
N LEU A 61 8.97 -0.99 -17.56
CA LEU A 61 9.35 -2.31 -18.08
C LEU A 61 8.21 -2.98 -18.86
N LEU A 62 6.97 -2.86 -18.38
CA LEU A 62 5.78 -3.37 -19.08
C LEU A 62 5.49 -2.60 -20.37
N GLU A 63 5.73 -1.29 -20.39
CA GLU A 63 5.66 -0.45 -21.59
C GLU A 63 6.70 -0.89 -22.63
N ALA A 64 7.96 -1.07 -22.23
CA ALA A 64 9.02 -1.61 -23.09
C ALA A 64 8.62 -2.99 -23.67
N ALA A 65 8.09 -3.88 -22.83
CA ALA A 65 7.62 -5.20 -23.25
C ALA A 65 6.38 -5.13 -24.18
N ALA A 66 5.54 -4.11 -24.07
CA ALA A 66 4.43 -3.90 -24.99
C ALA A 66 4.89 -3.41 -26.37
N ILE A 67 5.91 -2.55 -26.41
CA ILE A 67 6.51 -2.04 -27.65
C ILE A 67 7.30 -3.15 -28.38
N ALA A 68 8.00 -4.01 -27.64
CA ALA A 68 8.78 -5.12 -28.18
C ALA A 68 8.21 -6.50 -27.76
N PRO A 69 7.05 -6.93 -28.30
CA PRO A 69 6.41 -8.18 -27.90
C PRO A 69 7.25 -9.42 -28.22
N ASP A 70 8.06 -9.37 -29.28
CA ASP A 70 8.92 -10.48 -29.71
C ASP A 70 10.26 -10.55 -28.95
N ALA A 71 10.55 -9.57 -28.09
CA ALA A 71 11.73 -9.59 -27.23
C ALA A 71 11.50 -10.55 -26.05
N ILE A 72 11.63 -11.86 -26.30
CA ILE A 72 11.40 -12.93 -25.32
C ILE A 72 12.12 -12.69 -23.97
N PRO A 73 13.40 -12.27 -23.92
CA PRO A 73 14.07 -11.98 -22.66
C PRO A 73 13.40 -10.84 -21.86
N LEU A 74 12.91 -9.81 -22.56
CA LEU A 74 12.22 -8.68 -21.95
C LEU A 74 10.87 -9.10 -21.38
N GLN A 75 10.11 -9.96 -22.08
CA GLN A 75 8.86 -10.53 -21.57
C GLN A 75 9.10 -11.34 -20.29
N PHE A 76 10.12 -12.20 -20.25
CA PHE A 76 10.45 -12.96 -19.04
C PHE A 76 10.84 -12.06 -17.87
N LEU A 77 11.59 -10.99 -18.14
CA LEU A 77 12.01 -10.04 -17.12
C LEU A 77 10.80 -9.28 -16.55
N ALA A 78 9.94 -8.76 -17.42
CA ALA A 78 8.70 -8.10 -17.01
C ALA A 78 7.80 -9.04 -16.18
N ALA A 79 7.62 -10.29 -16.61
CA ALA A 79 6.86 -11.28 -15.87
C ALA A 79 7.44 -11.53 -14.47
N ARG A 80 8.75 -11.72 -14.36
CA ARG A 80 9.44 -11.93 -13.06
C ARG A 80 9.25 -10.75 -12.11
N MET A 81 9.40 -9.52 -12.62
CA MET A 81 9.23 -8.31 -11.81
C MET A 81 7.78 -8.12 -11.36
N ALA A 82 6.82 -8.45 -12.22
CA ALA A 82 5.41 -8.42 -11.89
C ALA A 82 5.05 -9.45 -10.80
N VAL A 83 5.62 -10.67 -10.85
CA VAL A 83 5.45 -11.67 -9.77
C VAL A 83 6.04 -11.19 -8.45
N ASP A 84 7.29 -10.72 -8.45
CA ASP A 84 7.94 -10.17 -7.26
C ASP A 84 7.12 -9.02 -6.65
N ARG A 85 6.54 -8.16 -7.50
CA ARG A 85 5.63 -7.11 -7.05
C ARG A 85 4.37 -7.67 -6.41
N ALA A 86 3.72 -8.66 -7.01
CA ALA A 86 2.50 -9.28 -6.46
C ALA A 86 2.72 -9.92 -5.08
N GLU A 87 3.90 -10.49 -4.86
CA GLU A 87 4.30 -11.06 -3.57
C GLU A 87 4.48 -9.96 -2.50
N LYS A 88 4.91 -8.76 -2.89
CA LYS A 88 5.14 -7.63 -1.96
C LYS A 88 3.90 -6.75 -1.75
N THR A 89 3.02 -6.63 -2.74
CA THR A 89 1.80 -5.80 -2.67
C THR A 89 0.64 -6.54 -2.04
N ARG A 90 -0.49 -5.84 -1.86
CA ARG A 90 -1.72 -6.41 -1.31
C ARG A 90 -2.88 -6.09 -2.23
N SER A 91 -4.00 -6.76 -2.01
CA SER A 91 -5.30 -6.42 -2.60
C SER A 91 -5.29 -6.37 -4.14
N ALA A 92 -5.96 -5.38 -4.74
CA ALA A 92 -6.12 -5.23 -6.18
C ALA A 92 -4.78 -5.10 -6.92
N GLU A 93 -3.81 -4.37 -6.34
CA GLU A 93 -2.48 -4.17 -6.94
C GLU A 93 -1.73 -5.49 -7.14
N ALA A 94 -1.90 -6.45 -6.22
CA ALA A 94 -1.29 -7.78 -6.37
C ALA A 94 -1.92 -8.55 -7.53
N LEU A 95 -3.24 -8.43 -7.72
CA LEU A 95 -3.95 -9.07 -8.83
C LEU A 95 -3.57 -8.44 -10.17
N GLU A 96 -3.45 -7.11 -10.23
CA GLU A 96 -2.98 -6.40 -11.43
C GLU A 96 -1.57 -6.84 -11.83
N ALA A 97 -0.68 -7.01 -10.84
CA ALA A 97 0.67 -7.51 -11.09
C ALA A 97 0.67 -8.98 -11.57
N ILE A 98 -0.18 -9.85 -11.02
CA ILE A 98 -0.35 -11.23 -11.51
C ILE A 98 -0.86 -11.24 -12.96
N ASP A 99 -1.82 -10.38 -13.28
CA ASP A 99 -2.37 -10.29 -14.64
C ASP A 99 -1.33 -9.77 -15.64
N ALA A 100 -0.50 -8.80 -15.24
CA ALA A 100 0.63 -8.34 -16.02
C ALA A 100 1.66 -9.47 -16.29
N ALA A 101 1.98 -10.27 -15.27
CA ALA A 101 2.86 -11.43 -15.42
C ALA A 101 2.26 -12.47 -16.38
N ARG A 102 0.96 -12.77 -16.23
CA ARG A 102 0.22 -13.69 -17.10
C ARG A 102 0.27 -13.24 -18.55
N LEU A 103 0.02 -11.96 -18.80
CA LEU A 103 0.06 -11.38 -20.15
C LEU A 103 1.44 -11.54 -20.79
N CYS A 104 2.51 -11.29 -20.04
CA CYS A 104 3.88 -11.46 -20.54
C CYS A 104 4.17 -12.93 -20.93
N TYR A 105 3.78 -13.90 -20.11
CA TYR A 105 3.95 -15.32 -20.46
C TYR A 105 3.10 -15.73 -21.66
N GLN A 106 1.86 -15.24 -21.75
CA GLN A 106 1.00 -15.51 -22.92
C GLN A 106 1.61 -14.97 -24.21
N ARG A 107 2.17 -13.75 -24.19
CA ARG A 107 2.90 -13.19 -25.34
C ARG A 107 4.08 -14.07 -25.76
N ILE A 108 4.82 -14.66 -24.82
CA ILE A 108 5.90 -15.61 -25.14
C ILE A 108 5.33 -16.86 -25.84
N LEU A 109 4.22 -17.40 -25.36
CA LEU A 109 3.59 -18.58 -25.97
C LEU A 109 3.03 -18.31 -27.37
N GLU A 110 2.59 -17.07 -27.61
CA GLU A 110 2.01 -16.64 -28.89
C GLU A 110 3.07 -16.13 -29.89
N SER A 111 4.28 -15.80 -29.41
CA SER A 111 5.32 -15.22 -30.26
C SER A 111 5.92 -16.27 -31.21
N PRO A 112 5.98 -15.99 -32.53
CA PRO A 112 6.65 -16.87 -33.48
C PRO A 112 8.18 -16.89 -33.30
N ALA A 113 8.74 -15.93 -32.56
CA ALA A 113 10.17 -15.87 -32.25
C ALA A 113 10.57 -16.79 -31.07
N ALA A 114 9.60 -17.32 -30.32
CA ALA A 114 9.86 -18.16 -29.16
C ALA A 114 10.38 -19.55 -29.56
N ARG A 115 11.43 -20.01 -28.88
CA ARG A 115 11.93 -21.38 -29.03
C ARG A 115 11.08 -22.32 -28.17
N GLU A 116 11.10 -23.61 -28.49
CA GLU A 116 10.41 -24.64 -27.69
C GLU A 116 10.76 -24.55 -26.19
N ARG A 117 12.04 -24.33 -25.87
CA ARG A 117 12.50 -24.13 -24.49
C ARG A 117 11.86 -22.90 -23.82
N ASP A 118 11.69 -21.81 -24.56
CA ASP A 118 11.07 -20.59 -24.05
C ASP A 118 9.59 -20.81 -23.81
N THR A 119 8.90 -21.49 -24.73
CA THR A 119 7.49 -21.85 -24.56
C THR A 119 7.26 -22.78 -23.37
N ALA A 120 8.12 -23.79 -23.17
CA ALA A 120 8.05 -24.69 -22.03
C ALA A 120 8.27 -23.93 -20.71
N ARG A 121 9.24 -23.00 -20.68
CA ARG A 121 9.51 -22.16 -19.52
C ARG A 121 8.35 -21.20 -19.22
N ALA A 122 7.75 -20.60 -20.24
CA ALA A 122 6.58 -19.73 -20.08
C ALA A 122 5.36 -20.50 -19.56
N GLN A 123 5.15 -21.73 -20.03
CA GLN A 123 4.09 -22.60 -19.50
C GLN A 123 4.32 -22.92 -18.02
N THR A 124 5.53 -23.31 -17.63
CA THR A 124 5.87 -23.48 -16.20
C THR A 124 5.61 -22.20 -15.40
N GLY A 125 5.91 -21.02 -15.96
CA GLY A 125 5.60 -19.74 -15.32
C GLY A 125 4.11 -19.51 -15.12
N LEU A 126 3.27 -19.79 -16.12
CA LEU A 126 1.82 -19.70 -16.01
C LEU A 126 1.24 -20.66 -14.99
N ASP A 127 1.75 -21.89 -14.93
CA ASP A 127 1.31 -22.89 -13.96
C ASP A 127 1.66 -22.42 -12.53
N ALA A 128 2.87 -21.87 -12.33
CA ALA A 128 3.32 -21.32 -11.06
C ALA A 128 2.52 -20.07 -10.61
N LEU A 129 2.01 -19.26 -11.54
CA LEU A 129 1.13 -18.13 -11.18
C LEU A 129 -0.15 -18.58 -10.47
N GLY A 130 -0.61 -19.81 -10.70
CA GLY A 130 -1.74 -20.38 -9.94
C GLY A 130 -1.44 -20.46 -8.44
N GLU A 131 -0.23 -20.91 -8.08
CA GLU A 131 0.22 -21.01 -6.69
C GLU A 131 0.35 -19.62 -6.06
N VAL A 132 0.98 -18.68 -6.76
CA VAL A 132 1.11 -17.28 -6.30
C VAL A 132 -0.27 -16.66 -6.04
N MET A 133 -1.22 -16.86 -6.95
CA MET A 133 -2.58 -16.36 -6.81
C MET A 133 -3.30 -16.95 -5.59
N ASP A 134 -3.13 -18.25 -5.34
CA ASP A 134 -3.69 -18.91 -4.16
C ASP A 134 -3.09 -18.36 -2.86
N GLU A 135 -1.78 -18.11 -2.82
CA GLU A 135 -1.10 -17.50 -1.68
C GLU A 135 -1.58 -16.07 -1.41
N VAL A 136 -1.67 -15.24 -2.46
CA VAL A 136 -2.22 -13.87 -2.36
C VAL A 136 -3.65 -13.92 -1.80
N ASN A 137 -4.49 -14.80 -2.32
CA ASN A 137 -5.87 -14.96 -1.86
C ASN A 137 -5.97 -15.47 -0.41
N GLN A 138 -5.06 -16.36 0.01
CA GLN A 138 -4.99 -16.81 1.41
C GLN A 138 -4.54 -15.68 2.33
N ARG A 139 -3.54 -14.89 1.94
CA ARG A 139 -3.07 -13.73 2.70
C ARG A 139 -4.19 -12.71 2.90
N GLU A 140 -4.93 -12.39 1.84
CA GLU A 140 -6.07 -11.47 1.90
C GLU A 140 -7.18 -11.98 2.83
N ARG A 141 -7.49 -13.28 2.79
CA ARG A 141 -8.44 -13.89 3.74
C ARG A 141 -8.00 -13.75 5.20
N ARG A 142 -6.74 -14.09 5.50
CA ARG A 142 -6.19 -13.98 6.86
C ARG A 142 -6.22 -12.52 7.36
N LEU A 143 -5.96 -11.56 6.49
CA LEU A 143 -6.02 -10.14 6.84
C LEU A 143 -7.44 -9.68 7.16
N ARG A 144 -8.44 -10.11 6.39
CA ARG A 144 -9.86 -9.81 6.69
C ARG A 144 -10.28 -10.42 8.03
N GLU A 145 -9.98 -11.69 8.25
CA GLU A 145 -10.29 -12.38 9.51
C GLU A 145 -9.64 -11.70 10.72
N ALA A 146 -8.39 -11.26 10.58
CA ALA A 146 -7.68 -10.51 11.63
C ALA A 146 -8.31 -9.12 11.87
N GLY A 147 -8.71 -8.43 10.80
CA GLY A 147 -9.40 -7.14 10.86
C GLY A 147 -10.76 -7.25 11.56
N ASP A 148 -11.56 -8.26 11.20
CA ASP A 148 -12.87 -8.52 11.82
C ASP A 148 -12.71 -8.84 13.31
N THR A 149 -11.71 -9.67 13.65
CA THR A 149 -11.37 -9.99 15.05
C THR A 149 -10.99 -8.72 15.83
N PHE A 150 -10.18 -7.84 15.23
CA PHE A 150 -9.80 -6.58 15.85
C PHE A 150 -11.01 -5.68 16.10
N LEU A 151 -11.94 -5.56 15.15
CA LEU A 151 -13.14 -4.72 15.30
C LEU A 151 -14.06 -5.23 16.44
N VAL A 152 -14.23 -6.55 16.57
CA VAL A 152 -14.99 -7.14 17.68
C VAL A 152 -14.31 -6.85 19.02
N GLN A 153 -12.99 -7.00 19.12
CA GLN A 153 -12.27 -6.72 20.36
C GLN A 153 -12.29 -5.22 20.71
N PHE A 154 -12.14 -4.35 19.71
CA PHE A 154 -12.15 -2.91 19.88
C PHE A 154 -13.52 -2.39 20.34
N SER A 155 -14.61 -2.87 19.73
CA SER A 155 -15.98 -2.52 20.15
C SER A 155 -16.26 -2.96 21.59
N ALA A 156 -15.92 -4.20 21.96
CA ALA A 156 -16.06 -4.68 23.34
C ALA A 156 -15.24 -3.84 24.34
N LEU A 157 -14.05 -3.38 23.96
CA LEU A 157 -13.24 -2.50 24.79
C LEU A 157 -13.90 -1.12 24.96
N GLN A 158 -14.44 -0.53 23.89
CA GLN A 158 -15.16 0.75 23.95
C GLN A 158 -16.38 0.67 24.87
N GLU A 159 -17.15 -0.43 24.80
CA GLU A 159 -18.28 -0.67 25.70
C GLU A 159 -17.84 -0.76 27.17
N ARG A 160 -16.75 -1.47 27.47
CA ARG A 160 -16.20 -1.56 28.83
C ARG A 160 -15.74 -0.20 29.35
N ILE A 161 -15.11 0.62 28.50
CA ILE A 161 -14.69 1.98 28.86
C ILE A 161 -15.92 2.85 29.13
N ALA A 162 -16.95 2.78 28.27
CA ALA A 162 -18.18 3.53 28.43
C ALA A 162 -18.93 3.14 29.72
N ALA A 163 -19.07 1.84 30.00
CA ALA A 163 -19.68 1.32 31.22
C ALA A 163 -18.91 1.78 32.48
N SER A 164 -17.58 1.72 32.44
CA SER A 164 -16.73 2.17 33.54
C SER A 164 -16.88 3.68 33.80
N ARG A 165 -16.99 4.49 32.74
CA ARG A 165 -17.25 5.93 32.85
C ARG A 165 -18.63 6.22 33.43
N ALA A 166 -19.66 5.47 33.01
CA ALA A 166 -21.02 5.62 33.52
C ALA A 166 -21.11 5.27 35.02
N MET A 167 -20.43 4.20 35.45
CA MET A 167 -20.34 3.81 36.87
C MET A 167 -19.67 4.89 37.71
N ARG A 168 -18.51 5.39 37.29
CA ARG A 168 -17.82 6.50 37.98
C ARG A 168 -18.67 7.78 38.03
N ALA A 169 -19.42 8.09 36.98
CA ALA A 169 -20.33 9.23 36.96
C ALA A 169 -21.50 9.05 37.96
N ARG A 170 -22.03 7.83 38.08
CA ARG A 170 -23.06 7.48 39.06
C ARG A 170 -22.53 7.58 40.49
N GLU A 171 -21.35 7.02 40.76
CA GLU A 171 -20.68 7.11 42.06
C GLU A 171 -20.48 8.58 42.47
N ARG A 172 -20.01 9.45 41.57
CA ARG A 172 -19.89 10.89 41.83
C ARG A 172 -21.22 11.58 42.15
N ARG A 173 -22.34 11.13 41.57
CA ARG A 173 -23.67 11.67 41.89
C ARG A 173 -24.15 11.21 43.27
N THR A 174 -23.86 9.97 43.65
CA THR A 174 -24.27 9.42 44.96
C THR A 174 -23.35 9.82 46.10
N SER A 175 -22.09 10.15 45.82
CA SER A 175 -21.10 10.62 46.79
C SER A 175 -20.98 12.15 46.85
N ARG A 176 -21.75 12.89 46.04
CA ARG A 176 -21.95 14.32 46.24
C ARG A 176 -22.75 14.46 47.55
N PRO A 177 -22.23 15.11 48.60
CA PRO A 177 -23.01 15.35 49.79
C PRO A 177 -24.28 16.07 49.35
N GLN A 178 -25.46 15.59 49.75
CA GLN A 178 -26.57 16.51 49.88
C GLN A 178 -26.06 17.58 50.84
N THR A 179 -25.78 18.77 50.33
CA THR A 179 -25.79 19.95 51.18
C THR A 179 -27.18 19.95 51.79
N TYR A 180 -27.22 19.51 53.04
CA TYR A 180 -28.35 19.68 53.92
C TYR A 180 -28.55 21.21 53.97
N ASP A 181 -29.56 21.73 53.27
CA ASP A 181 -30.04 23.10 53.45
C ASP A 181 -30.72 23.16 54.82
N GLY A 182 -29.89 23.09 55.85
CA GLY A 182 -30.25 23.19 57.25
C GLY A 182 -29.77 24.52 57.81
N THR A 183 -30.43 25.60 57.40
CA THR A 183 -30.68 26.82 58.18
C THR A 183 -31.90 27.49 57.52
N GLY A 184 -33.03 27.72 58.21
CA GLY A 184 -33.11 28.50 59.43
C GLY A 184 -32.95 29.99 59.07
N PRO A 185 -33.90 30.89 59.42
CA PRO A 185 -33.89 32.27 58.95
C PRO A 185 -32.68 33.00 59.52
N ASN A 186 -31.81 33.47 58.64
CA ASN A 186 -30.71 34.38 58.97
C ASN A 186 -31.19 35.80 58.63
N PRO A 187 -31.66 36.62 59.59
CA PRO A 187 -31.90 38.03 59.33
C PRO A 187 -30.58 38.78 59.43
N LEU A 188 -30.50 39.89 58.70
CA LEU A 188 -29.41 40.87 58.61
C LEU A 188 -28.32 40.45 57.61
N LEU A 189 -28.05 41.09 56.46
CA LEU A 189 -28.44 42.36 55.82
C LEU A 189 -27.58 42.41 54.51
N PRO A 190 -27.67 43.46 53.67
CA PRO A 190 -28.62 43.75 52.61
C PRO A 190 -28.10 43.42 51.20
N THR A 191 -29.04 43.50 50.26
CA THR A 191 -28.87 43.51 48.80
C THR A 191 -27.89 44.57 48.31
N SER A 192 -26.93 44.16 47.49
CA SER A 192 -26.37 45.02 46.45
C SER A 192 -26.33 44.25 45.14
N ASP A 193 -27.42 44.41 44.38
CA ASP A 193 -27.42 44.26 42.93
C ASP A 193 -26.32 45.13 42.34
N SER A 194 -25.41 44.51 41.59
CA SER A 194 -24.97 45.05 40.30
C SER A 194 -23.98 44.08 39.65
N SER A 195 -24.42 43.37 38.61
CA SER A 195 -23.90 43.57 37.25
C SER A 195 -23.94 42.31 36.41
N ARG A 196 -24.93 42.30 35.51
CA ARG A 196 -24.83 41.93 34.09
C ARG A 196 -24.34 40.52 33.75
N ARG A 197 -25.35 39.66 33.57
CA ARG A 197 -25.60 38.85 32.37
C ARG A 197 -24.70 39.22 31.16
N SER A 198 -23.81 38.31 30.80
CA SER A 198 -23.40 38.08 29.41
C SER A 198 -23.51 36.59 29.12
N THR A 199 -24.62 36.23 28.49
CA THR A 199 -24.78 35.02 27.70
C THR A 199 -24.30 35.33 26.28
N GLN A 200 -23.24 34.69 25.81
CA GLN A 200 -23.22 34.15 24.44
C GLN A 200 -22.16 33.05 24.27
N PRO A 201 -22.41 32.07 23.38
CA PRO A 201 -21.65 30.84 23.23
C PRO A 201 -20.62 30.95 22.10
N ASP A 202 -19.44 30.35 22.29
CA ASP A 202 -18.54 30.11 21.16
C ASP A 202 -18.73 28.69 20.63
N ARG A 203 -19.55 28.62 19.57
CA ARG A 203 -19.54 27.55 18.57
C ARG A 203 -19.74 28.17 17.20
N VAL A 204 -18.65 28.25 16.42
CA VAL A 204 -18.53 28.12 14.95
C VAL A 204 -17.02 28.05 14.68
N ASN A 205 -16.44 26.93 14.26
CA ASN A 205 -16.45 26.34 12.91
C ASN A 205 -15.91 27.29 11.83
N ALA A 206 -14.62 27.15 11.49
CA ALA A 206 -13.96 27.38 10.21
C ALA A 206 -12.47 27.08 10.45
N GLY A 207 -11.87 26.06 9.86
CA GLY A 207 -11.55 26.08 8.44
C GLY A 207 -10.30 26.93 8.22
N SER A 208 -9.13 26.42 8.65
CA SER A 208 -7.83 26.96 8.21
C SER A 208 -6.99 25.81 7.69
N SER A 209 -7.02 25.70 6.36
CA SER A 209 -6.06 25.03 5.51
C SER A 209 -4.63 25.38 5.90
N LEU A 210 -3.77 24.36 5.95
CA LEU A 210 -2.34 24.51 5.67
C LEU A 210 -2.05 23.72 4.39
N LEU A 211 -2.61 24.23 3.29
CA LEU A 211 -2.05 24.12 1.95
C LEU A 211 -1.28 25.42 1.73
N PRO A 212 0.04 25.39 1.47
CA PRO A 212 0.64 26.43 0.67
C PRO A 212 0.37 26.12 -0.81
N ASP A 213 -0.31 27.06 -1.45
CA ASP A 213 -0.55 27.08 -2.89
C ASP A 213 0.74 26.89 -3.68
N ALA A 214 0.67 26.00 -4.66
CA ALA A 214 1.47 26.09 -5.86
C ALA A 214 0.95 27.28 -6.69
N ASP A 215 1.81 28.23 -7.06
CA ASP A 215 1.95 28.70 -8.44
C ASP A 215 2.81 29.97 -8.50
N HIS A 216 4.10 29.82 -8.79
CA HIS A 216 4.84 30.84 -9.54
C HIS A 216 5.54 30.17 -10.74
N SER A 217 4.73 29.96 -11.78
CA SER A 217 5.03 30.35 -13.16
C SER A 217 6.46 30.17 -13.68
N ARG A 218 6.58 29.24 -14.63
CA ARG A 218 7.27 29.41 -15.93
C ARG A 218 7.72 30.85 -16.19
N ARG A 219 9.02 31.04 -16.45
CA ARG A 219 9.53 31.88 -17.53
C ARG A 219 10.99 31.51 -17.85
N HIS A 220 11.16 31.05 -19.10
CA HIS A 220 12.31 31.17 -19.99
C HIS A 220 13.62 31.71 -19.43
N ASN A 221 14.71 30.95 -19.64
CA ASN A 221 15.91 31.42 -20.32
C ASN A 221 16.78 30.23 -20.75
N ALA A 222 16.54 29.72 -21.97
CA ALA A 222 17.63 29.48 -22.92
C ALA A 222 17.82 30.81 -23.68
N PRO A 223 19.00 31.17 -24.24
CA PRO A 223 19.93 30.30 -24.99
C PRO A 223 21.41 30.62 -24.62
N VAL A 224 22.52 30.19 -25.25
CA VAL A 224 22.91 29.78 -26.60
C VAL A 224 24.19 28.93 -26.45
N ILE A 225 24.40 28.05 -27.43
CA ILE A 225 25.62 27.39 -27.88
C ILE A 225 26.92 28.22 -27.70
N GLU A 226 27.95 27.57 -27.14
CA GLU A 226 29.30 27.42 -27.71
C GLU A 226 30.00 26.21 -27.08
#